data_AF-A0A672QQT6-F1
#
_entry.id   AF-A0A672QQT6-F1
#
_cell.length_a   1.000
_cell.length_b   1.000
_cell.length_c   1.000
_cell.angle_alpha   90.00
_cell.angle_beta   90.00
_cell.angle_gamma   90.00
#
_symmetry.space_group_name_H-M   'P 1'
#
loop_
_entity.id
_entity.type
_entity.pdbx_description
1 polymer ?
#
loop_
_entity_poly.entity_id
_entity_poly.type
_entity_poly.pdbx_seq_one_letter_code
_entity_poly.pdbx_strand_id
1 'polypeptide(L)'
;LFFSVPQDGMGTLRVTKEGIRLEGVSEFLLPLYVKEINSRRDSPLVLQSDRNVTVNARNNLGQLTGQLTVGSEMVEAQCHRFEVRSSDGETVLFSADEEEISIGTDKLRVTGNEGVVFSHSVETPHVRAEPFQDLKLESPTRTLTLEAPKGVEVNAGVGEFKASCRKDLTLESSEGEIFLNANSIRLGNLPHGSVDTLLGPGTTYHKQTVYEVCVCPSGKLYLSPAESSSTCQTTNSVCLWS
;
A
#
# COMPACT_ATOMS: atom_id res chain seq x y z
N LEU A 1 53.32 33.50 20.28
CA LEU A 1 53.75 34.13 19.02
C LEU A 1 53.03 35.47 18.91
N PHE A 2 53.76 36.56 19.12
CA PHE A 2 53.24 37.91 18.85
C PHE A 2 53.45 38.20 17.36
N PHE A 3 52.37 38.27 16.59
CA PHE A 3 52.43 38.75 15.22
C PHE A 3 52.20 40.27 15.24
N SER A 4 53.16 41.03 14.71
CA SER A 4 53.00 42.44 14.38
C SER A 4 52.17 42.54 13.10
N VAL A 5 50.86 42.74 13.23
CA VAL A 5 50.01 43.06 12.09
C VAL A 5 50.02 44.59 11.92
N PRO A 6 50.27 45.13 10.72
CA PRO A 6 50.17 46.57 10.45
C PRO A 6 48.81 47.12 10.91
N GLN A 7 48.75 48.40 11.27
CA GLN A 7 47.52 49.06 11.76
C GLN A 7 46.34 48.93 10.78
N ASP A 8 46.62 48.71 9.49
CA ASP A 8 45.63 48.48 8.43
C ASP A 8 45.33 47.00 8.13
N GLY A 9 45.98 46.05 8.82
CA GLY A 9 45.82 44.61 8.58
C GLY A 9 46.92 43.96 7.73
N MET A 10 46.74 42.66 7.41
CA MET A 10 47.61 41.89 6.51
C MET A 10 46.78 41.25 5.39
N GLY A 11 46.98 41.71 4.15
CA GLY A 11 46.22 41.24 3.00
C GLY A 11 44.73 41.59 3.12
N THR A 12 43.88 40.58 3.03
CA THR A 12 42.41 40.69 3.18
C THR A 12 41.98 40.76 4.65
N LEU A 13 42.86 40.49 5.61
CA LEU A 13 42.57 40.63 7.03
C LEU A 13 42.78 42.07 7.47
N ARG A 14 41.72 42.77 7.87
CA ARG A 14 41.72 44.10 8.46
C ARG A 14 41.63 44.00 9.97
N VAL A 15 42.49 44.73 10.68
CA VAL A 15 42.37 44.88 12.14
C VAL A 15 41.52 46.12 12.39
N THR A 16 40.41 45.94 13.09
CA THR A 16 39.48 47.00 13.49
C THR A 16 39.44 47.10 15.01
N LYS A 17 38.83 48.16 15.54
CA LYS A 17 38.61 48.28 17.00
C LYS A 17 37.72 47.18 17.57
N GLU A 18 36.90 46.56 16.71
CA GLU A 18 35.97 45.49 17.08
C GLU A 18 36.59 44.08 16.94
N GLY A 19 37.78 43.97 16.33
CA GLY A 19 38.46 42.69 16.11
C GLY A 19 39.06 42.56 14.71
N ILE A 20 39.29 41.31 14.29
CA ILE A 20 39.84 41.01 12.96
C ILE A 20 38.69 40.77 11.98
N ARG A 21 38.68 41.49 10.86
CA ARG A 21 37.69 41.40 9.79
C ARG A 21 38.36 40.93 8.52
N LEU A 22 37.91 39.80 7.97
CA LEU A 22 38.38 39.31 6.69
C LEU A 22 37.51 39.87 5.55
N GLU A 23 38.12 40.61 4.63
CA GLU A 23 37.47 41.19 3.45
C GLU A 23 38.06 40.59 2.17
N GLY A 24 37.37 39.61 1.59
CA GLY A 24 37.78 38.95 0.34
C GLY A 24 37.97 37.45 0.51
N VAL A 25 38.83 36.87 -0.33
CA VAL A 25 39.18 35.45 -0.28
C VAL A 25 40.38 35.26 0.65
N SER A 26 40.34 34.24 1.51
CA SER A 26 41.47 33.82 2.34
C SER A 26 41.50 32.31 2.44
N GLU A 27 42.70 31.78 2.59
CA GLU A 27 42.95 30.37 2.84
C GLU A 27 43.47 30.20 4.27
N PHE A 28 43.01 29.15 4.95
CA PHE A 28 43.46 28.80 6.30
C PHE A 28 44.06 27.40 6.27
N LEU A 29 45.36 27.29 6.55
CA LEU A 29 46.08 26.00 6.57
C LEU A 29 45.85 25.21 7.88
N LEU A 30 45.28 25.85 8.89
CA LEU A 30 45.03 25.28 10.21
C LEU A 30 43.54 25.48 10.61
N PRO A 31 43.03 24.70 11.57
CA PRO A 31 41.66 24.84 12.04
C PRO A 31 41.33 26.26 12.49
N LEU A 32 40.20 26.78 12.00
CA LEU A 32 39.67 28.07 12.39
C LEU A 32 38.66 27.88 13.53
N TYR A 33 38.94 28.48 14.68
CA TYR A 33 38.02 28.51 15.82
C TYR A 33 37.30 29.84 15.88
N VAL A 34 35.99 29.80 15.76
CA VAL A 34 35.13 30.99 15.75
C VAL A 34 33.93 30.77 16.65
N LYS A 35 33.47 31.85 17.28
CA LYS A 35 32.27 31.83 18.12
C LYS A 35 31.00 31.79 17.28
N GLU A 36 31.02 32.45 16.13
CA GLU A 36 29.85 32.64 15.27
C GLU A 36 30.31 32.73 13.81
N ILE A 37 29.52 32.15 12.91
CA ILE A 37 29.71 32.22 11.46
C ILE A 37 28.42 32.76 10.87
N ASN A 38 28.49 33.93 10.25
CA ASN A 38 27.35 34.57 9.62
C ASN A 38 27.61 34.79 8.14
N SER A 39 26.57 34.60 7.32
CA SER A 39 26.59 35.05 5.94
C SER A 39 26.34 36.56 5.84
N ARG A 40 26.56 37.10 4.64
CA ARG A 40 26.14 38.48 4.34
C ARG A 40 24.61 38.58 4.37
N ARG A 41 24.08 39.78 4.67
CA ARG A 41 22.63 40.03 4.58
C ARG A 41 22.09 39.55 3.24
N ASP A 42 20.96 38.87 3.28
CA ASP A 42 20.25 38.33 2.12
C ASP A 42 21.07 37.34 1.27
N SER A 43 22.12 36.74 1.83
CA SER A 43 22.93 35.70 1.19
C SER A 43 22.97 34.44 2.05
N PRO A 44 22.90 33.22 1.46
CA PRO A 44 23.08 31.99 2.23
C PRO A 44 24.53 31.83 2.70
N LEU A 45 24.72 31.11 3.81
CA LEU A 45 26.03 30.56 4.17
C LEU A 45 26.28 29.33 3.30
N VAL A 46 27.29 29.38 2.44
CA VAL A 46 27.61 28.29 1.51
C VAL A 46 28.90 27.61 1.96
N LEU A 47 28.83 26.30 2.19
CA LEU A 47 29.97 25.43 2.46
C LEU A 47 30.12 24.48 1.27
N GLN A 48 31.26 24.54 0.59
CA GLN A 48 31.56 23.69 -0.58
C GLN A 48 32.83 22.90 -0.32
N SER A 49 32.82 21.64 -0.71
CA SER A 49 33.92 20.69 -0.52
C SER A 49 33.87 19.65 -1.64
N ASP A 50 35.04 19.18 -2.07
CA ASP A 50 35.21 18.03 -2.96
C ASP A 50 35.06 16.69 -2.20
N ARG A 51 35.01 16.76 -0.87
CA ARG A 51 34.82 15.63 0.06
C ARG A 51 33.60 15.84 0.94
N ASN A 52 33.26 14.81 1.70
CA ASN A 52 32.15 14.85 2.65
C ASN A 52 32.29 16.02 3.63
N VAL A 53 31.18 16.71 3.88
CA VAL A 53 31.08 17.77 4.89
C VAL A 53 30.33 17.21 6.09
N THR A 54 30.94 17.26 7.26
CA THR A 54 30.32 16.79 8.51
C THR A 54 30.13 17.96 9.49
N VAL A 55 28.89 18.16 9.93
CA VAL A 55 28.51 19.10 10.97
C VAL A 55 28.27 18.31 12.26
N ASN A 56 29.01 18.65 13.31
CA ASN A 56 28.90 18.00 14.62
C ASN A 56 28.30 18.97 15.64
N ALA A 57 27.19 18.61 16.25
CA ALA A 57 26.67 19.27 17.44
C ALA A 57 27.30 18.63 18.69
N ARG A 58 27.79 19.46 19.62
CA ARG A 58 28.40 18.99 20.87
C ARG A 58 27.78 19.70 22.07
N ASN A 59 27.67 19.00 23.19
CA ASN A 59 27.24 19.59 24.46
C ASN A 59 28.39 20.33 25.16
N ASN A 60 28.10 20.92 26.34
CA ASN A 60 29.07 21.69 27.13
C ASN A 60 30.26 20.85 27.64
N LEU A 61 30.14 19.53 27.65
CA LEU A 61 31.21 18.59 28.01
C LEU A 61 32.05 18.19 26.78
N GLY A 62 31.74 18.71 25.59
CA GLY A 62 32.40 18.39 24.33
C GLY A 62 31.98 17.06 23.71
N GLN A 63 30.95 16.40 24.26
CA GLN A 63 30.43 15.13 23.74
C GLN A 63 29.53 15.40 22.53
N LEU A 64 29.59 14.51 21.53
CA LEU A 64 28.75 14.56 20.32
C LEU A 64 27.28 14.29 20.69
N THR A 65 26.38 15.20 20.32
CA THR A 65 24.93 15.05 20.51
C THR A 65 24.16 14.88 19.21
N GLY A 66 24.79 15.22 18.08
CA GLY A 66 24.23 15.00 16.76
C GLY A 66 25.28 15.20 15.68
N GLN A 67 25.12 14.50 14.56
CA GLN A 67 25.99 14.60 13.40
C GLN A 67 25.14 14.64 12.13
N LEU A 68 25.47 15.55 11.22
CA LEU A 68 24.94 15.60 9.87
C LEU A 68 26.11 15.51 8.89
N THR A 69 26.12 14.48 8.04
CA THR A 69 27.16 14.27 7.04
C THR A 69 26.54 14.34 5.65
N VAL A 70 27.04 15.27 4.82
CA VAL A 70 26.67 15.40 3.41
C VAL A 70 27.80 14.79 2.59
N GLY A 71 27.54 13.64 1.96
CA GLY A 71 28.46 12.96 1.06
C GLY A 71 28.05 13.12 -0.41
N SER A 72 28.81 12.48 -1.31
CA SER A 72 28.53 12.50 -2.76
C SER A 72 27.31 11.67 -3.16
N GLU A 73 26.93 10.68 -2.35
CA GLU A 73 25.83 9.75 -2.66
C GLU A 73 24.63 9.89 -1.72
N MET A 74 24.87 10.26 -0.45
CA MET A 74 23.83 10.30 0.57
C MET A 74 24.06 11.43 1.58
N VAL A 75 22.97 11.81 2.23
CA VAL A 75 22.96 12.67 3.42
C VAL A 75 22.59 11.81 4.61
N GLU A 76 23.45 11.76 5.61
CA GLU A 76 23.28 10.95 6.82
C GLU A 76 23.08 11.86 8.03
N ALA A 77 22.04 11.60 8.81
CA ALA A 77 21.76 12.29 10.06
C ALA A 77 21.78 11.30 11.22
N GLN A 78 22.73 11.46 12.14
CA GLN A 78 22.80 10.72 13.41
C GLN A 78 22.35 11.65 14.53
N CYS A 79 21.12 11.47 15.01
CA CYS A 79 20.52 12.28 16.06
C CYS A 79 19.40 11.50 16.75
N HIS A 80 18.96 11.98 17.92
CA HIS A 80 17.84 11.37 18.65
C HIS A 80 16.50 11.59 17.95
N ARG A 81 16.36 12.71 17.22
CA ARG A 81 15.15 13.08 16.51
C ARG A 81 15.50 13.95 15.31
N PHE A 82 15.00 13.56 14.14
CA PHE A 82 15.12 14.29 12.89
C PHE A 82 13.75 14.84 12.47
N GLU A 83 13.67 16.12 12.10
CA GLU A 83 12.42 16.75 11.64
C GLU A 83 12.65 17.54 10.35
N VAL A 84 11.72 17.40 9.42
CA VAL A 84 11.57 18.29 8.25
C VAL A 84 10.33 19.12 8.47
N ARG A 85 10.48 20.44 8.46
CA ARG A 85 9.39 21.41 8.68
C ARG A 85 9.05 22.16 7.40
N SER A 86 7.84 22.69 7.35
CA SER A 86 7.43 23.64 6.31
C SER A 86 8.29 24.91 6.33
N SER A 87 8.27 25.68 5.24
CA SER A 87 9.07 26.90 5.09
C SER A 87 8.73 27.99 6.11
N ASP A 88 7.52 27.98 6.67
CA ASP A 88 7.10 28.86 7.76
C ASP A 88 7.49 28.33 9.15
N GLY A 89 7.97 27.09 9.26
CA GLY A 89 8.40 26.43 10.50
C GLY A 89 7.27 25.85 11.36
N GLU A 90 6.01 26.14 11.03
CA GLU A 90 4.85 25.83 11.86
C GLU A 90 4.47 24.34 11.81
N THR A 91 4.59 23.70 10.65
CA THR A 91 4.17 22.31 10.47
C THR A 91 5.35 21.36 10.32
N VAL A 92 5.28 20.22 11.00
CA VAL A 92 6.24 19.11 10.82
C VAL A 92 5.74 18.24 9.68
N LEU A 93 6.49 18.18 8.59
CA LEU A 93 6.16 17.40 7.39
C LEU A 93 6.63 15.95 7.51
N PHE A 94 7.75 15.74 8.21
CA PHE A 94 8.34 14.43 8.46
C PHE A 94 9.07 14.47 9.80
N SER A 95 8.91 13.45 10.63
CA SER A 95 9.75 13.23 11.80
C SER A 95 10.18 11.78 11.91
N ALA A 96 11.38 11.54 12.42
CA ALA A 96 11.86 10.22 12.76
C ALA A 96 12.63 10.28 14.09
N ASP A 97 12.31 9.38 15.00
CA ASP A 97 13.05 9.12 16.24
C ASP A 97 13.19 7.62 16.49
N GLU A 98 13.62 7.22 17.70
CA GLU A 98 13.82 5.81 18.05
C GLU A 98 12.52 5.01 18.14
N GLU A 99 11.37 5.68 18.34
CA GLU A 99 10.08 5.02 18.57
C GLU A 99 9.26 4.94 17.28
N GLU A 100 9.18 6.04 16.53
CA GLU A 100 8.32 6.12 15.35
C GLU A 100 8.85 7.02 14.23
N ILE A 101 8.26 6.81 13.05
CA ILE A 101 8.39 7.72 11.91
C ILE A 101 7.00 8.29 11.63
N SER A 102 6.87 9.61 11.68
CA SER A 102 5.62 10.31 11.40
C SER A 102 5.72 11.10 10.09
N ILE A 103 4.64 11.10 9.32
CA ILE A 103 4.53 11.82 8.05
C ILE A 103 3.34 12.77 8.18
N GLY A 104 3.62 14.06 8.35
CA GLY A 104 2.62 15.10 8.58
C GLY A 104 2.05 15.74 7.32
N THR A 105 2.35 15.19 6.14
CA THR A 105 1.76 15.65 4.86
C THR A 105 0.44 14.93 4.58
N ASP A 106 -0.51 15.64 3.99
CA ASP A 106 -1.79 15.09 3.52
C ASP A 106 -1.63 13.97 2.49
N LYS A 107 -0.50 13.95 1.78
CA LYS A 107 -0.23 13.01 0.69
C LYS A 107 1.19 12.48 0.76
N LEU A 108 1.31 11.16 0.92
CA LEU A 108 2.51 10.39 0.64
C LEU A 108 2.35 9.67 -0.69
N ARG A 109 3.21 9.96 -1.67
CA ARG A 109 3.23 9.27 -2.96
C ARG A 109 4.48 8.42 -3.06
N VAL A 110 4.31 7.11 -3.23
CA VAL A 110 5.38 6.16 -3.50
C VAL A 110 5.47 5.96 -5.00
N THR A 111 6.58 6.36 -5.62
CA THR A 111 6.79 6.30 -7.09
C THR A 111 7.73 5.18 -7.53
N GLY A 112 8.23 4.36 -6.59
CA GLY A 112 9.07 3.21 -6.93
C GLY A 112 8.28 2.17 -7.72
N ASN A 113 8.92 1.56 -8.73
CA ASN A 113 8.28 0.55 -9.58
C ASN A 113 7.78 -0.67 -8.79
N GLU A 114 8.45 -1.01 -7.69
CA GLU A 114 8.08 -2.10 -6.78
C GLU A 114 7.02 -1.69 -5.73
N GLY A 115 6.58 -0.43 -5.75
CA GLY A 115 5.64 0.11 -4.79
C GLY A 115 6.22 0.17 -3.37
N VAL A 116 5.38 -0.17 -2.39
CA VAL A 116 5.72 -0.22 -0.97
C VAL A 116 5.33 -1.58 -0.41
N VAL A 117 6.21 -2.16 0.41
CA VAL A 117 5.95 -3.41 1.13
C VAL A 117 5.70 -3.07 2.59
N PHE A 118 4.52 -3.44 3.08
CA PHE A 118 4.19 -3.36 4.49
C PHE A 118 4.40 -4.74 5.10
N SER A 119 5.36 -4.85 6.04
CA SER A 119 5.65 -6.11 6.74
C SER A 119 4.59 -6.48 7.78
N HIS A 120 3.77 -5.51 8.17
CA HIS A 120 2.72 -5.63 9.18
C HIS A 120 1.40 -5.06 8.64
N SER A 121 0.45 -4.84 9.53
CA SER A 121 -0.87 -4.29 9.21
C SER A 121 -0.78 -2.84 8.76
N VAL A 122 -1.62 -2.49 7.79
CA VAL A 122 -1.90 -1.10 7.41
C VAL A 122 -3.32 -0.78 7.86
N GLU A 123 -3.46 0.22 8.70
CA GLU A 123 -4.77 0.76 9.09
C GLU A 123 -5.06 2.00 8.26
N THR A 124 -6.18 1.98 7.54
CA THR A 124 -6.63 3.11 6.73
C THR A 124 -8.16 3.14 6.68
N PRO A 125 -8.80 4.33 6.74
CA PRO A 125 -10.24 4.44 6.60
C PRO A 125 -10.73 4.02 5.22
N HIS A 126 -9.92 4.22 4.16
CA HIS A 126 -10.31 3.95 2.78
C HIS A 126 -9.15 3.44 1.93
N VAL A 127 -9.47 2.50 1.04
CA VAL A 127 -8.57 2.03 -0.02
C VAL A 127 -9.29 2.29 -1.35
N ARG A 128 -8.63 3.04 -2.24
CA ARG A 128 -9.16 3.38 -3.58
C ARG A 128 -8.05 3.32 -4.62
N ALA A 129 -8.40 2.94 -5.83
CA ALA A 129 -7.49 3.08 -6.97
C ALA A 129 -7.45 4.54 -7.48
N GLU A 130 -6.47 4.84 -8.32
CA GLU A 130 -6.44 6.09 -9.09
C GLU A 130 -7.62 6.12 -10.09
N PRO A 131 -8.07 7.32 -10.51
CA PRO A 131 -9.09 7.43 -11.54
C PRO A 131 -8.73 6.64 -12.80
N PHE A 132 -9.71 5.91 -13.34
CA PHE A 132 -9.56 5.06 -14.54
C PHE A 132 -8.60 3.87 -14.38
N GLN A 133 -8.21 3.52 -13.15
CA GLN A 133 -7.45 2.31 -12.84
C GLN A 133 -8.27 1.39 -11.94
N ASP A 134 -8.02 0.09 -12.05
CA ASP A 134 -8.69 -0.92 -11.23
C ASP A 134 -8.00 -1.05 -9.87
N LEU A 135 -8.79 -1.16 -8.80
CA LEU A 135 -8.28 -1.58 -7.49
C LEU A 135 -8.15 -3.10 -7.48
N LYS A 136 -6.92 -3.60 -7.63
CA LYS A 136 -6.64 -5.02 -7.63
C LYS A 136 -6.12 -5.49 -6.28
N LEU A 137 -6.88 -6.38 -5.63
CA LEU A 137 -6.44 -7.11 -4.45
C LEU A 137 -6.10 -8.54 -4.89
N GLU A 138 -4.83 -8.94 -4.83
CA GLU A 138 -4.39 -10.26 -5.29
C GLU A 138 -3.49 -10.98 -4.28
N SER A 139 -3.66 -12.30 -4.20
CA SER A 139 -2.78 -13.20 -3.44
C SER A 139 -2.35 -14.34 -4.37
N PRO A 140 -1.22 -14.19 -5.09
CA PRO A 140 -0.82 -15.17 -6.11
C PRO A 140 -0.40 -16.51 -5.54
N THR A 141 0.12 -16.52 -4.31
CA THR A 141 0.72 -17.70 -3.68
C THR A 141 -0.15 -18.33 -2.61
N ARG A 142 -1.15 -17.60 -2.10
CA ARG A 142 -1.92 -17.99 -0.90
C ARG A 142 -3.36 -17.49 -1.03
N THR A 143 -4.01 -17.31 0.11
CA THR A 143 -5.38 -16.84 0.24
C THR A 143 -5.43 -15.32 0.33
N LEU A 144 -6.49 -14.73 -0.20
CA LEU A 144 -6.94 -13.38 0.11
C LEU A 144 -8.19 -13.51 0.98
N THR A 145 -8.16 -13.00 2.20
CA THR A 145 -9.29 -13.06 3.15
C THR A 145 -9.81 -11.64 3.38
N LEU A 146 -11.13 -11.47 3.28
CA LEU A 146 -11.81 -10.22 3.58
C LEU A 146 -12.82 -10.48 4.71
N GLU A 147 -12.59 -9.90 5.88
CA GLU A 147 -13.37 -10.15 7.09
C GLU A 147 -13.77 -8.83 7.74
N ALA A 148 -14.99 -8.75 8.24
CA ALA A 148 -15.51 -7.56 8.92
C ALA A 148 -16.49 -7.95 10.03
N PRO A 149 -16.46 -7.28 11.21
CA PRO A 149 -17.33 -7.61 12.34
C PRO A 149 -18.84 -7.51 12.05
N LYS A 150 -19.22 -6.62 11.14
CA LYS A 150 -20.62 -6.41 10.71
C LYS A 150 -20.94 -7.10 9.38
N GLY A 151 -20.04 -7.95 8.89
CA GLY A 151 -20.11 -8.53 7.55
C GLY A 151 -19.49 -7.63 6.48
N VAL A 152 -19.27 -8.22 5.31
CA VAL A 152 -18.69 -7.57 4.14
C VAL A 152 -19.78 -7.36 3.10
N GLU A 153 -20.06 -6.10 2.77
CA GLU A 153 -20.95 -5.76 1.65
C GLU A 153 -20.11 -5.55 0.38
N VAL A 154 -20.43 -6.29 -0.68
CA VAL A 154 -19.83 -6.12 -2.00
C VAL A 154 -20.91 -5.58 -2.94
N ASN A 155 -20.75 -4.34 -3.38
CA ASN A 155 -21.71 -3.66 -4.23
C ASN A 155 -21.04 -3.14 -5.51
N ALA A 156 -21.60 -3.50 -6.66
CA ALA A 156 -21.21 -2.96 -7.96
C ALA A 156 -22.27 -1.95 -8.43
N GLY A 157 -22.17 -0.71 -7.94
CA GLY A 157 -23.16 0.34 -8.24
C GLY A 157 -23.28 0.66 -9.74
N VAL A 158 -22.19 0.55 -10.48
CA VAL A 158 -22.15 0.62 -11.94
C VAL A 158 -21.27 -0.52 -12.45
N GLY A 159 -21.81 -1.37 -13.32
CA GLY A 159 -21.07 -2.48 -13.94
C GLY A 159 -21.56 -3.86 -13.51
N GLU A 160 -20.69 -4.85 -13.68
CA GLU A 160 -20.97 -6.26 -13.38
C GLU A 160 -20.20 -6.68 -12.13
N PHE A 161 -20.87 -7.40 -11.22
CA PHE A 161 -20.19 -8.20 -10.20
C PHE A 161 -20.00 -9.62 -10.73
N LYS A 162 -18.73 -10.03 -10.91
CA LYS A 162 -18.37 -11.35 -11.43
C LYS A 162 -17.51 -12.10 -10.43
N ALA A 163 -18.02 -13.22 -9.93
CA ALA A 163 -17.26 -14.19 -9.14
C ALA A 163 -16.95 -15.42 -10.01
N SER A 164 -15.67 -15.79 -10.10
CA SER A 164 -15.23 -16.98 -10.84
C SER A 164 -14.25 -17.80 -10.02
N CYS A 165 -14.48 -19.10 -9.91
CA CYS A 165 -13.60 -20.04 -9.23
C CYS A 165 -13.09 -21.10 -10.20
N ARG A 166 -11.89 -21.64 -9.96
CA ARG A 166 -11.35 -22.76 -10.75
C ARG A 166 -11.83 -24.13 -10.27
N LYS A 167 -12.02 -24.28 -8.95
CA LYS A 167 -12.48 -25.53 -8.31
C LYS A 167 -13.91 -25.34 -7.82
N ASP A 168 -14.03 -24.80 -6.62
CA ASP A 168 -15.31 -24.73 -5.91
C ASP A 168 -15.61 -23.27 -5.54
N LEU A 169 -16.89 -22.91 -5.61
CA LEU A 169 -17.45 -21.68 -5.04
C LEU A 169 -18.46 -22.11 -3.98
N THR A 170 -18.12 -21.88 -2.71
CA THR A 170 -19.01 -22.18 -1.58
C THR A 170 -19.72 -20.90 -1.14
N LEU A 171 -21.05 -20.93 -1.17
CA LEU A 171 -21.91 -19.91 -0.57
C LEU A 171 -22.62 -20.57 0.62
N GLU A 172 -22.34 -20.11 1.83
CA GLU A 172 -22.85 -20.70 3.07
C GLU A 172 -23.39 -19.61 4.00
N SER A 173 -24.53 -19.88 4.63
CA SER A 173 -25.12 -19.02 5.66
C SER A 173 -25.31 -19.88 6.91
N SER A 174 -24.73 -19.45 8.03
CA SER A 174 -24.73 -20.23 9.28
C SER A 174 -26.04 -20.12 10.07
N GLU A 175 -26.69 -18.95 10.00
CA GLU A 175 -27.89 -18.63 10.80
C GLU A 175 -29.07 -18.13 9.96
N GLY A 176 -28.85 -17.85 8.67
CA GLY A 176 -29.83 -17.20 7.82
C GLY A 176 -30.09 -17.98 6.52
N GLU A 177 -30.59 -17.24 5.54
CA GLU A 177 -30.88 -17.77 4.21
C GLU A 177 -29.96 -17.14 3.15
N ILE A 178 -29.76 -17.85 2.05
CA ILE A 178 -29.13 -17.31 0.86
C ILE A 178 -30.23 -16.79 -0.05
N PHE A 179 -30.36 -15.47 -0.14
CA PHE A 179 -31.40 -14.82 -0.95
C PHE A 179 -30.85 -14.38 -2.31
N LEU A 180 -31.39 -14.95 -3.38
CA LEU A 180 -31.02 -14.62 -4.76
C LEU A 180 -32.19 -13.89 -5.45
N ASN A 181 -32.12 -12.57 -5.48
CA ASN A 181 -33.14 -11.74 -6.14
C ASN A 181 -32.67 -11.26 -7.51
N ALA A 182 -33.14 -11.91 -8.56
CA ALA A 182 -32.80 -11.57 -9.93
C ALA A 182 -33.95 -11.89 -10.89
N ASN A 183 -34.00 -11.18 -12.03
CA ASN A 183 -34.96 -11.46 -13.10
C ASN A 183 -34.76 -12.86 -13.72
N SER A 184 -33.53 -13.37 -13.71
CA SER A 184 -33.20 -14.71 -14.24
C SER A 184 -32.01 -15.27 -13.47
N ILE A 185 -32.18 -16.47 -12.92
CA ILE A 185 -31.11 -17.29 -12.34
C ILE A 185 -30.88 -18.46 -13.29
N ARG A 186 -29.62 -18.65 -13.71
CA ARG A 186 -29.25 -19.71 -14.65
C ARG A 186 -28.23 -20.64 -14.01
N LEU A 187 -28.59 -21.92 -13.94
CA LEU A 187 -27.71 -23.00 -13.52
C LEU A 187 -27.31 -23.78 -14.78
N GLY A 188 -26.13 -23.47 -15.31
CA GLY A 188 -25.62 -24.09 -16.54
C GLY A 188 -25.05 -25.49 -16.32
N ASN A 189 -24.98 -26.28 -17.38
CA ASN A 189 -24.34 -27.60 -17.40
C ASN A 189 -24.90 -28.60 -16.37
N LEU A 190 -26.18 -28.47 -16.01
CA LEU A 190 -26.86 -29.48 -15.22
C LEU A 190 -26.89 -30.79 -16.01
N PRO A 191 -26.47 -31.93 -15.42
CA PRO A 191 -26.55 -33.21 -16.09
C PRO A 191 -28.01 -33.54 -16.38
N HIS A 192 -28.29 -34.15 -17.53
CA HIS A 192 -29.55 -34.84 -17.73
C HIS A 192 -29.51 -36.13 -16.90
N GLY A 193 -30.59 -36.50 -16.22
CA GLY A 193 -30.63 -37.85 -15.65
C GLY A 193 -30.55 -38.89 -16.77
N SER A 194 -30.10 -40.11 -16.45
CA SER A 194 -30.10 -41.21 -17.40
C SER A 194 -31.07 -42.29 -16.90
N VAL A 195 -32.01 -42.70 -17.73
CA VAL A 195 -32.78 -43.93 -17.49
C VAL A 195 -31.86 -45.13 -17.76
N ASP A 196 -31.84 -46.12 -16.88
CA ASP A 196 -31.27 -47.42 -17.21
C ASP A 196 -32.22 -48.11 -18.21
N THR A 197 -31.77 -48.23 -19.46
CA THR A 197 -32.54 -48.75 -20.60
C THR A 197 -32.95 -50.24 -20.49
N LEU A 198 -32.79 -50.85 -19.32
CA LEU A 198 -33.22 -52.22 -19.05
C LEU A 198 -34.74 -52.37 -18.85
N LEU A 199 -35.53 -51.29 -18.96
CA LEU A 199 -36.99 -51.31 -18.89
C LEU A 199 -37.64 -50.71 -20.14
N GLY A 200 -37.78 -51.54 -21.19
CA GLY A 200 -38.82 -51.41 -22.23
C GLY A 200 -38.47 -50.62 -23.51
N PRO A 201 -38.65 -51.19 -24.72
CA PRO A 201 -38.41 -50.50 -25.99
C PRO A 201 -39.65 -49.69 -26.41
N GLY A 202 -39.51 -48.36 -26.62
CA GLY A 202 -40.58 -47.64 -27.30
C GLY A 202 -40.62 -46.12 -27.34
N THR A 203 -39.75 -45.35 -26.66
CA THR A 203 -39.90 -43.89 -26.68
C THR A 203 -38.86 -43.22 -27.59
N THR A 204 -39.35 -42.74 -28.73
CA THR A 204 -38.64 -41.74 -29.55
C THR A 204 -38.50 -40.47 -28.72
N TYR A 205 -37.28 -40.14 -28.33
CA TYR A 205 -36.94 -38.91 -27.62
C TYR A 205 -37.18 -37.70 -28.55
N HIS A 206 -38.37 -37.12 -28.49
CA HIS A 206 -38.61 -35.80 -29.06
C HIS A 206 -37.73 -34.78 -28.32
N LYS A 207 -37.08 -33.86 -29.04
CA LYS A 207 -36.36 -32.73 -28.44
C LYS A 207 -37.35 -31.89 -27.61
N GLN A 208 -37.43 -32.15 -26.31
CA GLN A 208 -38.24 -31.36 -25.40
C GLN A 208 -37.59 -29.99 -25.18
N THR A 209 -38.42 -28.95 -25.19
CA THR A 209 -38.04 -27.55 -24.99
C THR A 209 -38.18 -27.10 -23.54
N VAL A 210 -38.83 -27.90 -22.69
CA VAL A 210 -39.09 -27.62 -21.27
C VAL A 210 -38.61 -28.82 -20.45
N TYR A 211 -37.91 -28.53 -19.36
CA TYR A 211 -37.35 -29.53 -18.43
C TYR A 211 -37.72 -29.16 -16.99
N GLU A 212 -37.85 -30.17 -16.14
CA GLU A 212 -37.91 -30.03 -14.69
C GLU A 212 -36.48 -30.04 -14.11
N VAL A 213 -36.24 -29.22 -13.07
CA VAL A 213 -34.99 -29.25 -12.30
C VAL A 213 -35.25 -30.05 -11.02
N CYS A 214 -34.60 -31.21 -10.90
CA CYS A 214 -34.78 -32.12 -9.78
C CYS A 214 -33.62 -32.01 -8.78
N VAL A 215 -33.92 -32.05 -7.48
CA VAL A 215 -32.94 -31.96 -6.39
C VAL A 215 -32.84 -33.29 -5.66
N CYS A 216 -31.64 -33.87 -5.62
CA CYS A 216 -31.37 -35.11 -4.90
C CYS A 216 -31.28 -34.89 -3.38
N PRO A 217 -31.53 -35.93 -2.56
CA PRO A 217 -31.14 -35.90 -1.14
C PRO A 217 -29.64 -35.62 -0.92
N SER A 218 -28.79 -35.88 -1.92
CA SER A 218 -27.37 -35.54 -1.94
C SER A 218 -27.05 -34.08 -2.30
N GLY A 219 -28.05 -33.25 -2.59
CA GLY A 219 -27.89 -31.85 -3.02
C GLY A 219 -27.53 -31.67 -4.50
N LYS A 220 -27.31 -32.76 -5.24
CA LYS A 220 -27.06 -32.69 -6.69
C LYS A 220 -28.32 -32.27 -7.44
N LEU A 221 -28.15 -31.39 -8.41
CA LEU A 221 -29.20 -30.93 -9.33
C LEU A 221 -29.06 -31.63 -10.68
N TYR A 222 -30.17 -32.03 -11.28
CA TYR A 222 -30.21 -32.61 -12.64
C TYR A 222 -31.48 -32.20 -13.39
N LEU A 223 -31.43 -32.33 -14.72
CA LEU A 223 -32.55 -32.04 -15.62
C LEU A 223 -33.34 -33.32 -15.94
N SER A 224 -34.66 -33.18 -15.93
CA SER A 224 -35.62 -34.23 -16.29
C SER A 224 -36.63 -33.74 -17.34
N PRO A 225 -37.09 -34.58 -18.28
CA PRO A 225 -38.24 -34.31 -19.15
C PRO A 225 -39.46 -33.75 -18.43
N ALA A 226 -40.04 -32.65 -18.93
CA ALA A 226 -41.32 -32.16 -18.41
C ALA A 226 -42.49 -32.98 -19.01
N GLU A 227 -43.28 -33.63 -18.15
CA GLU A 227 -44.51 -34.34 -18.50
C GLU A 227 -45.72 -33.83 -17.70
N SER A 228 -46.90 -34.45 -17.86
CA SER A 228 -48.11 -34.09 -17.10
C SER A 228 -48.01 -34.31 -15.59
N SER A 229 -47.01 -35.08 -15.15
CA SER A 229 -46.66 -35.32 -13.75
C SER A 229 -45.16 -35.20 -13.59
N SER A 230 -44.72 -34.88 -12.36
CA SER A 230 -43.29 -34.77 -12.06
C SER A 230 -42.56 -36.07 -12.38
N THR A 231 -41.51 -35.97 -13.19
CA THR A 231 -40.66 -37.08 -13.61
C THR A 231 -39.41 -37.20 -12.74
N CYS A 232 -39.24 -36.29 -11.77
CA CYS A 232 -38.20 -36.37 -10.75
C CYS A 232 -38.39 -37.63 -9.88
N GLN A 233 -37.51 -38.62 -10.04
CA GLN A 233 -37.51 -39.81 -9.19
C GLN A 233 -36.20 -39.95 -8.41
N THR A 234 -36.29 -40.69 -7.30
CA THR A 234 -35.15 -41.01 -6.44
C THR A 234 -35.23 -42.49 -6.06
N THR A 235 -34.35 -43.30 -6.63
CA THR A 235 -34.32 -44.76 -6.40
C THR A 235 -33.03 -45.09 -5.65
N ASN A 236 -33.12 -45.57 -4.41
CA ASN A 236 -31.97 -45.92 -3.57
C ASN A 236 -30.87 -44.84 -3.53
N SER A 237 -31.24 -43.58 -3.19
CA SER A 237 -30.35 -42.42 -3.14
C SER A 237 -29.57 -42.09 -4.43
N VAL A 238 -29.91 -42.75 -5.54
CA VAL A 238 -29.49 -42.42 -6.90
C VAL A 238 -30.65 -41.71 -7.58
N CYS A 239 -30.37 -40.51 -8.05
CA CYS A 239 -31.34 -39.71 -8.78
C CYS A 239 -31.41 -40.15 -10.24
N LEU A 240 -32.61 -40.56 -10.64
CA LEU A 240 -32.94 -40.97 -11.99
C LEU A 240 -34.30 -40.33 -12.33
N TRP A 241 -34.55 -40.00 -13.59
CA TRP A 241 -35.91 -39.68 -14.03
C TRP A 241 -36.49 -40.86 -14.82
N SER A 242 -37.83 -40.96 -14.92
CA SER A 242 -38.54 -41.98 -15.70
C SER A 242 -39.24 -41.38 -16.90
#